data_AF-A0AAU5DVU1-F1
#
_entry.id   AF-A0AAU5DVU1-F1
#
_cell.length_a   1.000
_cell.length_b   1.000
_cell.length_c   1.000
_cell.angle_alpha   90.00
_cell.angle_beta   90.00
_cell.angle_gamma   90.00
#
_symmetry.space_group_name_H-M   'P 1'
#
loop_
_entity.id
_entity.type
_entity.pdbx_description
1 polymer ?
#
loop_
_entity_poly.entity_id
_entity_poly.type
_entity_poly.pdbx_seq_one_letter_code
_entity_poly.pdbx_strand_id
1 'polypeptide(L)'
;MDPTTARFISCATALPAAELAVVYEASLDRWSQGGREGSRAARVSASEQSAIGHAVGSALLPRVDELEQVRRGLHSDAKSACVIAARAVHKRTKLTEAQYRALLDPFTAAGVPVPDRDDLQHPGGTP
;
A
#
# COMPACT_ATOMS: atom_id res chain seq x y z
N MET A 1 -11.50 7.47 5.35
CA MET A 1 -10.80 6.33 4.73
C MET A 1 -11.77 5.16 4.74
N ASP A 2 -11.86 4.39 3.65
CA ASP A 2 -12.78 3.26 3.56
C ASP A 2 -12.24 2.00 4.26
N PRO A 3 -13.11 1.04 4.64
CA PRO A 3 -12.70 -0.16 5.37
C PRO A 3 -11.71 -1.05 4.61
N THR A 4 -11.82 -1.12 3.28
CA THR A 4 -10.92 -1.94 2.45
C THR A 4 -9.49 -1.39 2.49
N THR A 5 -9.32 -0.08 2.33
CA THR A 5 -8.01 0.58 2.49
C THR A 5 -7.46 0.40 3.91
N ALA A 6 -8.31 0.51 4.93
CA ALA A 6 -7.88 0.31 6.32
C ALA A 6 -7.37 -1.12 6.58
N ARG A 7 -8.08 -2.13 6.06
CA ARG A 7 -7.68 -3.54 6.16
C ARG A 7 -6.36 -3.80 5.44
N PHE A 8 -6.20 -3.27 4.22
CA PHE A 8 -4.93 -3.38 3.50
C PHE A 8 -3.77 -2.79 4.31
N ILE A 9 -3.93 -1.58 4.86
CA ILE A 9 -2.90 -0.94 5.69
C ILE A 9 -2.53 -1.85 6.86
N SER A 10 -3.53 -2.37 7.58
CA SER A 10 -3.31 -3.26 8.73
C SER A 10 -2.52 -4.52 8.36
N CYS A 11 -2.80 -5.13 7.20
CA CYS A 11 -2.08 -6.33 6.77
C CYS A 11 -0.66 -5.99 6.29
N ALA A 12 -0.52 -4.93 5.48
CA ALA A 12 0.76 -4.50 4.92
C ALA A 12 1.75 -4.09 6.02
N THR A 13 1.30 -3.32 7.02
CA THR A 13 2.17 -2.87 8.12
C THR A 13 2.42 -3.94 9.18
N ALA A 14 1.75 -5.09 9.11
CA ALA A 14 1.99 -6.24 9.98
C ALA A 14 3.04 -7.21 9.41
N LEU A 15 3.51 -7.00 8.17
CA LEU A 15 4.56 -7.83 7.57
C LEU A 15 5.84 -7.82 8.44
N PRO A 16 6.58 -8.95 8.52
CA PRO A 16 7.88 -8.99 9.16
C PRO A 16 8.84 -7.93 8.59
N ALA A 17 9.77 -7.43 9.41
CA ALA A 17 10.72 -6.40 8.96
C ALA A 17 11.51 -6.79 7.71
N ALA A 18 11.97 -8.05 7.63
CA ALA A 18 12.67 -8.57 6.44
C ALA A 18 11.79 -8.52 5.18
N GLU A 19 10.50 -8.89 5.30
CA GLU A 19 9.54 -8.84 4.20
C GLU A 19 9.26 -7.40 3.76
N LEU A 20 9.17 -6.45 4.70
CA LEU A 20 9.01 -5.03 4.35
C LEU A 20 10.21 -4.49 3.56
N ALA A 21 11.43 -4.96 3.85
CA ALA A 21 12.61 -4.60 3.07
C ALA A 21 12.53 -5.15 1.64
N VAL A 22 12.16 -6.42 1.49
CA VAL A 22 11.97 -7.08 0.18
C VAL A 22 10.87 -6.40 -0.63
N VAL A 23 9.73 -6.09 0.01
CA VAL A 23 8.60 -5.38 -0.63
C VAL A 23 9.04 -4.01 -1.13
N TYR A 24 9.81 -3.26 -0.35
CA TYR A 24 10.30 -1.96 -0.77
C TYR A 24 11.23 -2.07 -1.99
N GLU A 25 12.19 -2.99 -1.97
CA GLU A 25 13.11 -3.22 -3.09
C GLU A 25 12.33 -3.63 -4.36
N ALA A 26 11.41 -4.59 -4.23
CA ALA A 26 10.56 -5.02 -5.33
C ALA A 26 9.64 -3.90 -5.88
N SER A 27 9.28 -2.92 -5.03
CA SER A 27 8.53 -1.73 -5.43
C SER A 27 9.39 -0.74 -6.21
N LEU A 28 10.69 -0.61 -5.89
CA LEU A 28 11.63 0.22 -6.65
C LEU A 28 11.87 -0.34 -8.04
N ASP A 29 12.05 -1.65 -8.17
CA ASP A 29 12.24 -2.32 -9.47
C ASP A 29 11.05 -2.08 -10.41
N ARG A 30 9.84 -2.08 -9.86
CA ARG A 30 8.59 -1.85 -10.58
C ARG A 30 8.28 -0.36 -10.78
N TRP A 31 9.03 0.53 -10.15
CA TRP A 31 8.75 1.97 -10.22
C TRP A 31 8.85 2.52 -11.64
N SER A 32 9.88 2.08 -12.38
CA SER A 32 10.08 2.43 -13.80
C SER A 32 9.10 1.69 -14.72
N GLN A 33 8.56 0.55 -14.29
CA GLN A 33 7.65 -0.33 -15.04
C GLN A 33 6.16 0.02 -14.86
N GLY A 34 5.87 1.29 -14.56
CA GLY A 34 4.50 1.78 -14.40
C GLY A 34 4.11 2.14 -12.96
N GLY A 35 4.94 1.83 -11.96
CA GLY A 35 4.69 2.26 -10.57
C GLY A 35 4.63 3.79 -10.42
N ARG A 36 5.49 4.53 -11.12
CA ARG A 36 5.45 6.00 -11.13
C ARG A 36 4.13 6.56 -11.68
N GLU A 37 3.69 6.04 -12.82
CA GLU A 37 2.45 6.47 -13.47
C GLU A 37 1.23 6.05 -12.65
N GLY A 38 1.24 4.83 -12.10
CA GLY A 38 0.22 4.36 -11.16
C GLY A 38 0.12 5.26 -9.93
N SER A 39 1.25 5.62 -9.32
CA SER A 39 1.26 6.52 -8.15
C SER A 39 0.70 7.90 -8.48
N ARG A 40 0.96 8.42 -9.68
CA ARG A 40 0.35 9.68 -10.15
C ARG A 40 -1.15 9.55 -10.37
N ALA A 41 -1.60 8.48 -10.99
CA ALA A 41 -3.02 8.19 -11.23
C ALA A 41 -3.79 7.94 -9.91
N ALA A 42 -3.13 7.36 -8.90
CA ALA A 42 -3.66 7.16 -7.55
C ALA A 42 -3.57 8.42 -6.66
N ARG A 43 -3.52 9.62 -7.23
CA ARG A 43 -3.49 10.85 -6.44
C ARG A 43 -4.81 11.03 -5.68
N VAL A 44 -4.67 11.33 -4.40
CA VAL A 44 -5.77 11.55 -3.47
C VAL A 44 -5.80 13.03 -3.05
N SER A 45 -6.89 13.47 -2.43
CA SER A 45 -6.98 14.79 -1.79
C SER A 45 -6.01 14.91 -0.61
N ALA A 46 -5.74 16.13 -0.16
CA ALA A 46 -4.83 16.36 0.97
C ALA A 46 -5.33 15.71 2.27
N SER A 47 -6.63 15.74 2.53
CA SER A 47 -7.24 15.10 3.70
C SER A 47 -7.13 13.57 3.64
N GLU A 48 -7.40 12.96 2.48
CA GLU A 48 -7.21 11.52 2.27
C GLU A 48 -5.73 11.12 2.42
N GLN A 49 -4.80 11.92 1.87
CA GLN A 49 -3.36 11.70 2.00
C GLN A 49 -2.93 11.74 3.47
N SER A 50 -3.42 12.71 4.22
CA SER A 50 -3.15 12.85 5.65
C SER A 50 -3.69 11.66 6.43
N ALA A 51 -4.94 11.25 6.17
CA ALA A 51 -5.56 10.10 6.84
C ALA A 51 -4.80 8.79 6.58
N ILE A 52 -4.43 8.52 5.33
CA ILE A 52 -3.63 7.33 4.97
C ILE A 52 -2.24 7.41 5.61
N GLY A 53 -1.56 8.56 5.51
CA GLY A 53 -0.24 8.75 6.08
C GLY A 53 -0.21 8.61 7.60
N HIS A 54 -1.24 9.11 8.28
CA HIS A 54 -1.41 8.94 9.72
C HIS A 54 -1.66 7.47 10.07
N ALA A 55 -2.56 6.77 9.38
CA ALA A 55 -2.86 5.37 9.66
C ALA A 55 -1.62 4.47 9.51
N VAL A 56 -0.88 4.61 8.39
CA VAL A 56 0.38 3.88 8.17
C VAL A 56 1.43 4.27 9.21
N GLY A 57 1.61 5.57 9.44
CA GLY A 57 2.59 6.07 10.41
C GLY A 57 2.32 5.56 11.82
N SER A 58 1.06 5.61 12.26
CA SER A 58 0.64 5.12 13.58
C SER A 58 0.85 3.61 13.73
N ALA A 59 0.71 2.83 12.66
CA ALA A 59 0.90 1.39 12.69
C ALA A 59 2.39 0.98 12.71
N LEU A 60 3.25 1.75 12.03
CA LEU A 60 4.69 1.46 11.96
C LEU A 60 5.51 2.10 13.09
N LEU A 61 5.00 3.16 13.71
CA LEU A 61 5.71 3.89 14.78
C LEU A 61 6.18 2.99 15.93
N PRO A 62 5.39 2.02 16.44
CA PRO A 62 5.86 1.11 17.49
C PRO A 62 6.99 0.17 17.06
N ARG A 63 7.24 0.05 15.75
CA ARG A 63 8.20 -0.88 15.14
C ARG A 63 9.46 -0.19 14.62
N VAL A 64 9.66 1.09 14.92
CA VAL A 64 10.83 1.86 14.41
C VAL A 64 12.14 1.14 14.70
N ASP A 65 12.39 0.75 15.95
CA ASP A 65 13.65 0.13 16.34
C ASP A 65 13.85 -1.23 15.66
N GLU A 66 12.79 -2.04 15.56
CA GLU A 66 12.80 -3.33 14.85
C GLU A 66 13.18 -3.15 13.38
N LEU A 67 12.57 -2.19 12.69
CA LEU A 67 12.80 -1.95 11.27
C LEU A 67 14.22 -1.42 11.02
N GLU A 68 14.67 -0.47 11.85
CA GLU A 68 16.01 0.11 11.72
C GLU A 68 17.13 -0.89 12.05
N GLN A 69 16.87 -1.92 12.87
CA GLN A 69 17.81 -3.02 13.10
C GLN A 69 18.04 -3.89 11.85
N VAL A 70 17.01 -4.10 11.02
CA VAL A 70 17.14 -4.88 9.79
C VAL A 70 17.88 -4.09 8.72
N ARG A 71 17.49 -2.83 8.50
CA ARG A 71 18.16 -1.94 7.56
C ARG A 71 17.94 -0.50 7.97
N ARG A 72 19.02 0.27 8.07
CA ARG A 72 18.94 1.70 8.33
C ARG A 72 18.08 2.40 7.28
N GLY A 73 17.08 3.16 7.72
CA GLY A 73 16.11 3.85 6.87
C GLY A 73 14.85 3.05 6.55
N LEU A 74 14.79 1.76 6.92
CA LEU A 74 13.68 0.88 6.56
C LEU A 74 12.33 1.37 7.09
N HIS A 75 12.28 2.01 8.26
CA HIS A 75 11.01 2.56 8.76
C HIS A 75 10.42 3.59 7.79
N SER A 76 11.27 4.48 7.26
CA SER A 76 10.83 5.51 6.31
C SER A 76 10.48 4.91 4.94
N ASP A 77 11.27 3.94 4.47
CA ASP A 77 11.05 3.22 3.23
C ASP A 77 9.72 2.43 3.24
N ALA A 78 9.51 1.64 4.30
CA ALA A 78 8.30 0.85 4.51
C ALA A 78 7.06 1.75 4.59
N LYS A 79 7.17 2.88 5.31
CA LYS A 79 6.09 3.89 5.36
C LYS A 79 5.76 4.43 3.98
N SER A 80 6.77 4.77 3.18
CA SER A 80 6.56 5.29 1.82
C SER A 80 5.86 4.25 0.93
N ALA A 81 6.35 3.01 0.89
CA ALA A 81 5.75 1.93 0.12
C ALA A 81 4.30 1.65 0.55
N CYS A 82 4.05 1.52 1.85
CA CYS A 82 2.71 1.26 2.38
C CYS A 82 1.74 2.41 2.04
N VAL A 83 2.16 3.67 2.12
CA VAL A 83 1.31 4.82 1.76
C VAL A 83 0.97 4.81 0.27
N ILE A 84 1.94 4.55 -0.61
CA ILE A 84 1.70 4.50 -2.06
C ILE A 84 0.74 3.36 -2.41
N ALA A 85 0.97 2.17 -1.86
CA ALA A 85 0.11 1.01 -2.07
C ALA A 85 -1.31 1.23 -1.52
N ALA A 86 -1.44 1.81 -0.32
CA ALA A 86 -2.74 2.14 0.25
C ALA A 86 -3.53 3.14 -0.61
N ARG A 87 -2.85 4.12 -1.22
CA ARG A 87 -3.48 5.03 -2.20
C ARG A 87 -3.97 4.28 -3.43
N ALA A 88 -3.19 3.31 -3.90
CA ALA A 88 -3.58 2.46 -5.03
C ALA A 88 -4.87 1.69 -4.71
N VAL A 89 -4.95 1.08 -3.52
CA VAL A 89 -6.18 0.40 -3.05
C VAL A 89 -7.36 1.38 -2.94
N HIS A 90 -7.12 2.56 -2.37
CA HIS A 90 -8.15 3.57 -2.15
C HIS A 90 -8.71 4.16 -3.45
N LYS A 91 -7.87 4.29 -4.49
CA LYS A 91 -8.26 4.78 -5.82
C LYS A 91 -8.17 3.69 -6.91
N ARG A 92 -8.39 2.43 -6.54
CA ARG A 92 -8.19 1.27 -7.42
C ARG A 92 -8.93 1.37 -8.76
N THR A 93 -10.16 1.88 -8.75
CA THR A 93 -10.98 2.06 -9.95
C THR A 93 -10.47 3.13 -10.92
N LYS A 94 -9.51 3.97 -10.50
CA LYS A 94 -8.85 4.97 -11.35
C LYS A 94 -7.59 4.45 -12.03
N LEU A 95 -7.15 3.25 -11.68
CA LEU A 95 -5.90 2.67 -12.18
C LEU A 95 -6.19 1.71 -13.33
N THR A 96 -5.27 1.65 -14.29
CA THR A 96 -5.26 0.50 -15.20
C THR A 96 -4.85 -0.75 -14.40
N GLU A 97 -5.21 -1.93 -14.90
CA GLU A 97 -4.84 -3.19 -14.25
C GLU A 97 -3.32 -3.32 -14.11
N ALA A 98 -2.58 -2.93 -15.15
CA ALA A 98 -1.12 -2.91 -15.14
C ALA A 98 -0.56 -1.95 -14.07
N GLN A 99 -1.13 -0.75 -13.91
CA GLN A 99 -0.71 0.19 -12.87
C GLN A 99 -1.04 -0.32 -11.46
N TYR A 100 -2.21 -0.96 -11.30
CA TYR A 100 -2.64 -1.53 -10.03
C TYR A 100 -1.71 -2.66 -9.60
N ARG A 101 -1.42 -3.60 -10.51
CA ARG A 101 -0.45 -4.68 -10.31
C ARG A 101 0.94 -4.17 -10.03
N ALA A 102 1.44 -3.21 -10.81
CA ALA A 102 2.78 -2.64 -10.58
C ALA A 102 2.97 -2.07 -9.16
N LEU A 103 1.91 -1.56 -8.54
CA LEU A 103 1.94 -1.03 -7.18
C LEU A 103 1.70 -2.07 -6.09
N LEU A 104 0.97 -3.15 -6.37
CA LEU A 104 0.51 -4.10 -5.35
C LEU A 104 1.11 -5.50 -5.45
N ASP A 105 1.67 -5.89 -6.59
CA ASP A 105 2.34 -7.18 -6.76
C ASP A 105 3.43 -7.45 -5.70
N PRO A 106 4.26 -6.47 -5.27
CA PRO A 106 5.19 -6.69 -4.16
C PRO A 106 4.49 -7.14 -2.88
N PHE A 107 3.35 -6.54 -2.55
CA PHE A 107 2.58 -6.86 -1.35
C PHE A 107 1.84 -8.19 -1.49
N THR A 108 1.27 -8.47 -2.67
CA THR A 108 0.65 -9.76 -2.98
C THR A 108 1.66 -10.90 -2.87
N ALA A 109 2.89 -10.71 -3.38
CA ALA A 109 3.97 -11.69 -3.28
C ALA A 109 4.38 -11.95 -1.82
N ALA A 110 4.30 -10.94 -0.96
CA ALA A 110 4.50 -11.05 0.49
C ALA A 110 3.26 -11.61 1.25
N GLY A 111 2.22 -12.05 0.53
CA GLY A 111 1.02 -12.66 1.12
C GLY A 111 -0.01 -11.67 1.66
N VAL A 112 0.11 -10.37 1.37
CA VAL A 112 -0.89 -9.37 1.76
C VAL A 112 -2.13 -9.52 0.89
N PRO A 113 -3.33 -9.66 1.48
CA PRO A 113 -4.56 -9.70 0.71
C PRO A 113 -4.83 -8.34 0.07
N VAL A 114 -4.87 -8.33 -1.25
CA VAL A 114 -5.15 -7.15 -2.08
C VAL A 114 -6.57 -7.29 -2.66
N PRO A 115 -7.43 -6.26 -2.53
CA PRO A 115 -8.77 -6.32 -3.10
C PRO A 115 -8.70 -6.29 -4.63
N ASP A 116 -9.71 -6.88 -5.27
CA ASP A 116 -9.85 -6.75 -6.71
C ASP A 116 -10.11 -5.30 -7.11
N ARG A 117 -9.50 -4.89 -8.22
CA ARG A 117 -9.60 -3.50 -8.72
C ARG A 117 -11.06 -3.11 -8.98
N ASP A 118 -11.81 -4.04 -9.56
CA ASP A 118 -13.18 -3.82 -10.04
C ASP A 118 -14.23 -4.26 -9.02
N ASP A 119 -13.81 -4.73 -7.83
CA ASP A 119 -14.72 -5.01 -6.72
C ASP A 119 -15.21 -3.70 -6.09
N LEU A 120 -16.21 -3.12 -6.73
CA LEU A 120 -17.16 -2.22 -6.07
C LEU A 120 -18.09 -3.12 -5.28
N GLN A 121 -17.99 -3.07 -3.94
CA GLN A 121 -19.04 -3.58 -3.06
C GLN A 121 -20.38 -3.11 -3.62
N HIS A 122 -21.14 -4.03 -4.21
CA HIS A 122 -22.50 -3.76 -4.65
C HIS A 122 -23.32 -3.46 -3.38
N PRO A 123 -23.83 -2.25 -3.18
CA PRO A 123 -24.82 -2.03 -2.14
C PRO A 123 -26.16 -2.50 -2.70
N GLY A 124 -26.54 -3.76 -2.43
CA GLY A 124 -27.91 -4.22 -2.67
C GLY A 124 -28.01 -5.53 -3.43
N GLY A 125 -27.74 -6.62 -2.75
CA GLY A 125 -28.48 -7.86 -3.00
C GLY A 125 -29.65 -7.91 -2.03
N THR A 126 -30.87 -7.93 -2.55
CA THR A 126 -32.00 -8.63 -1.92
C THR A 126 -32.99 -9.00 -3.04
N PRO A 127 -33.62 -10.19 -2.94
CA PRO A 127 -34.26 -10.90 -4.04
C PRO A 127 -35.57 -10.27 -4.52
#